data_AF-A0AA95SFT9-F1
#
_entry.id   AF-A0AA95SFT9-F1
#
_cell.length_a   1.000
_cell.length_b   1.000
_cell.length_c   1.000
_cell.angle_alpha   90.00
_cell.angle_beta   90.00
_cell.angle_gamma   90.00
#
_symmetry.space_group_name_H-M   'P 1'
#
loop_
_entity.id
_entity.type
_entity.pdbx_description
1 polymer ?
#
loop_
_entity_poly.entity_id
_entity_poly.type
_entity_poly.pdbx_seq_one_letter_code
_entity_poly.pdbx_strand_id
1 'polypeptide(L)' 'MLSNIGIPGLILILIIALIIFGPKKLPEIGSAFGKTLSEFRRTATSIIDEEEEILENSKNQQP' A
#
# COMPACT_ATOMS: atom_id res chain seq x y z
N MET A 1 -31.47 -2.13 4.07
CA MET A 1 -31.38 -3.59 4.07
C MET A 1 -29.94 -4.11 3.91
N LEU A 2 -29.15 -3.56 2.97
CA LEU A 2 -27.74 -3.96 2.79
C LEU A 2 -26.79 -3.49 3.92
N SER A 3 -27.06 -2.35 4.56
CA SER A 3 -26.20 -1.86 5.66
C SER A 3 -26.26 -2.71 6.95
N ASN A 4 -27.25 -3.60 7.08
CA ASN A 4 -27.35 -4.54 8.20
C ASN A 4 -26.51 -5.81 7.99
N ILE A 5 -25.90 -5.97 6.81
CA ILE A 5 -25.12 -7.15 6.46
C ILE A 5 -23.73 -7.12 7.12
N GLY A 6 -23.20 -5.93 7.42
CA GLY A 6 -22.03 -5.71 8.27
C GLY A 6 -20.82 -6.62 7.98
N ILE A 7 -20.04 -6.88 9.03
CA ILE A 7 -18.91 -7.82 9.00
C ILE A 7 -19.35 -9.25 8.58
N PRO A 8 -20.52 -9.78 9.00
CA PRO A 8 -20.95 -11.13 8.60
C PRO A 8 -21.05 -11.34 7.09
N GLY A 9 -21.58 -10.39 6.33
CA GLY A 9 -21.65 -10.56 4.87
C GLY A 9 -20.33 -10.34 4.15
N LEU A 10 -19.45 -9.50 4.71
CA LEU A 10 -18.08 -9.41 4.20
C LEU A 10 -17.39 -10.78 4.30
N ILE A 11 -17.56 -11.48 5.43
CA ILE A 11 -17.03 -12.84 5.63
C ILE A 11 -17.60 -13.83 4.61
N LEU A 12 -18.91 -13.77 4.32
CA LEU A 12 -19.53 -14.64 3.31
C LEU A 12 -18.93 -14.43 1.91
N ILE A 13 -18.74 -13.17 1.51
CA ILE A 13 -18.09 -12.83 0.23
C ILE A 13 -16.64 -13.34 0.23
N LEU A 14 -15.93 -13.16 1.34
CA LEU A 14 -14.56 -13.65 1.52
C LEU A 14 -14.49 -15.17 1.35
N ILE A 15 -15.40 -15.93 1.95
CA ILE A 15 -15.46 -17.39 1.79
C ILE A 15 -15.65 -17.78 0.32
N ILE A 16 -16.57 -17.14 -0.41
CA ILE A 16 -16.79 -17.42 -1.83
C ILE A 16 -15.52 -17.10 -2.63
N ALA A 17 -14.89 -15.95 -2.39
CA ALA A 17 -13.64 -15.57 -3.01
C ALA A 17 -12.51 -16.58 -2.69
N LEU A 18 -12.46 -17.09 -1.45
CA LEU A 18 -11.49 -18.09 -1.02
C LEU A 18 -11.73 -19.46 -1.64
N ILE A 19 -12.97 -19.82 -1.99
CA ILE A 19 -13.24 -21.07 -2.72
C ILE A 19 -12.71 -20.95 -4.16
N ILE A 20 -12.89 -19.79 -4.80
CA ILE A 20 -12.43 -19.55 -6.18
C ILE A 20 -10.92 -19.41 -6.26
N PHE A 21 -10.33 -18.57 -5.41
CA PHE A 21 -8.90 -18.23 -5.45
C PHE A 21 -8.05 -19.11 -4.53
N GLY A 22 -8.61 -19.65 -3.45
CA GLY A 22 -7.88 -20.40 -2.43
C GLY A 22 -7.36 -19.51 -1.28
N PRO A 23 -7.35 -20.01 -0.03
CA PRO A 23 -6.91 -19.24 1.15
C PRO A 23 -5.42 -18.87 1.14
N LYS A 24 -4.59 -19.59 0.36
CA LYS A 24 -3.16 -19.28 0.25
C LYS A 24 -2.87 -18.13 -0.72
N LYS A 25 -3.73 -17.89 -1.72
CA LYS A 25 -3.47 -16.86 -2.74
C LYS A 25 -3.61 -15.44 -2.21
N LEU A 26 -4.57 -15.18 -1.31
CA LEU A 26 -4.74 -13.83 -0.76
C LEU A 26 -3.51 -13.36 0.04
N PRO A 27 -2.93 -14.15 0.98
CA PRO A 27 -1.68 -13.78 1.66
C PRO A 27 -0.48 -13.69 0.72
N GLU A 28 -0.39 -14.55 -0.28
CA GLU A 28 0.69 -14.55 -1.27
C GLU A 28 0.69 -13.26 -2.10
N ILE A 29 -0.47 -12.87 -2.64
CA ILE A 29 -0.65 -11.62 -3.38
C ILE A 29 -0.40 -10.42 -2.46
N GLY A 30 -0.93 -10.44 -1.24
CA GLY A 30 -0.71 -9.36 -0.25
C GLY A 30 0.77 -9.21 0.13
N SER A 31 1.51 -10.30 0.24
CA SER A 31 2.95 -10.27 0.55
C SER A 31 3.76 -9.71 -0.63
N ALA A 32 3.43 -10.10 -1.85
CA ALA A 32 4.08 -9.58 -3.06
C ALA A 32 3.78 -8.09 -3.24
N PHE A 33 2.51 -7.70 -3.18
CA PHE A 33 2.08 -6.32 -3.30
C PHE A 33 2.63 -5.43 -2.17
N GLY A 34 2.66 -5.97 -0.94
CA GLY A 34 3.22 -5.27 0.22
C GLY A 34 4.70 -4.96 0.09
N LYS A 35 5.50 -5.88 -0.49
CA LYS A 35 6.91 -5.62 -0.80
C LYS A 35 7.06 -4.50 -1.83
N THR A 36 6.30 -4.57 -2.92
CA THR A 36 6.30 -3.52 -3.95
C THR A 36 5.89 -2.17 -3.38
N LEU A 37 4.83 -2.11 -2.57
CA LEU A 37 4.38 -0.86 -1.95
C LEU A 37 5.40 -0.32 -0.93
N SER A 38 6.06 -1.21 -0.19
CA SER A 38 7.12 -0.84 0.76
C SER A 38 8.32 -0.23 0.04
N GLU A 39 8.76 -0.82 -1.07
CA GLU A 39 9.85 -0.28 -1.90
C GLU A 39 9.44 1.04 -2.54
N PHE A 40 8.23 1.12 -3.10
CA PHE A 40 7.67 2.34 -3.68
C PHE A 40 7.62 3.49 -2.67
N ARG A 41 7.13 3.23 -1.45
CA ARG A 41 7.12 4.23 -0.37
C ARG A 41 8.53 4.73 -0.07
N ARG A 42 9.49 3.81 0.01
CA ARG A 42 10.87 4.13 0.38
C ARG A 42 11.55 5.00 -0.66
N THR A 43 11.36 4.67 -1.94
CA THR A 43 11.83 5.49 -3.07
C THR A 43 11.12 6.84 -3.14
N ALA A 44 9.81 6.88 -2.91
CA ALA A 44 9.06 8.13 -2.90
C ALA A 44 9.55 9.07 -1.78
N THR A 45 9.79 8.55 -0.57
CA THR A 45 10.36 9.33 0.54
C THR A 45 11.76 9.84 0.22
N SER A 46 12.66 9.00 -0.31
CA SER A 46 14.01 9.45 -0.64
C SER A 46 14.05 10.55 -1.71
N ILE A 47 13.13 10.53 -2.68
CA ILE A 47 13.05 11.58 -3.70
C ILE A 47 12.64 12.92 -3.07
N ILE A 48 11.66 12.89 -2.15
CA ILE A 48 11.21 14.10 -1.44
C ILE A 48 12.34 14.66 -0.58
N ASP A 49 13.04 13.80 0.16
CA ASP A 49 14.16 14.21 1.02
C ASP A 49 15.32 14.80 0.17
N GLU A 50 15.64 14.21 -0.98
CA GLU A 50 16.67 14.70 -1.90
C GLU A 50 16.27 16.05 -2.55
N GLU A 51 14.99 16.22 -2.88
CA GLU A 51 14.45 17.48 -3.42
C GLU A 51 14.50 18.60 -2.36
N GLU A 52 14.19 18.30 -1.09
CA GLU A 52 14.33 19.25 0.02
C GLU A 52 15.79 19.65 0.27
N GLU A 53 16.74 18.71 0.22
CA GLU A 53 18.17 18.97 0.38
C GLU A 53 18.72 19.87 -0.74
N ILE A 54 18.30 19.64 -1.99
CA ILE A 54 18.68 20.49 -3.14
C ILE A 54 18.13 21.91 -2.99
N LEU A 55 16.89 22.06 -2.49
CA LEU A 55 16.25 23.35 -2.28
C LEU A 55 16.89 24.14 -1.12
N GLU A 56 17.28 23.48 -0.03
CA GLU A 56 18.02 24.12 1.07
C GLU A 56 19.42 24.58 0.64
N ASN A 57 20.17 23.72 -0.06
CA ASN A 57 21.50 24.07 -0.56
C ASN A 57 21.47 25.22 -1.57
N SER A 58 20.42 25.33 -2.38
CA SER A 58 20.24 26.42 -3.34
C SER A 58 19.91 27.77 -2.67
N LYS A 59 19.26 27.78 -1.50
CA LYS A 59 18.99 29.02 -0.74
C LYS A 59 20.22 29.52 0.02
N ASN A 60 21.10 28.62 0.47
CA ASN A 60 22.28 28.96 1.26
C ASN A 60 23.49 29.39 0.41
N GLN A 61 23.42 29.30 -0.91
CA GLN A 61 24.49 29.69 -1.85
C GLN A 61 24.21 31.01 -2.60
N GLN A 62 23.20 31.79 -2.24
CA GLN A 62 23.01 33.14 -2.78
C GLN A 62 23.90 34.15 -2.01
N PRO A 63 24.90 34.79 -2.66
CA PRO A 63 25.75 35.82 -2.05
C PRO A 63 25.00 37.13 -1.80
#